data_AF-A0A7X7PGG8-F1
#
_entry.id   AF-A0A7X7PGG8-F1
#
_cell.length_a   1.000
_cell.length_b   1.000
_cell.length_c   1.000
_cell.angle_alpha   90.00
_cell.angle_beta   90.00
_cell.angle_gamma   90.00
#
_symmetry.space_group_name_H-M   'P 1'
#
loop_
_entity.id
_entity.type
_entity.pdbx_description
1 polymer ?
#
loop_
_entity_poly.entity_id
_entity_poly.type
_entity_poly.pdbx_seq_one_letter_code
_entity_poly.pdbx_strand_id
1 'polypeptide(L)'
;MTRVFLRWQLARWTRTHPGRHGVILIALLPLVFLVPFDRTPMFDDWRRGAAAAAFIIAFVLTAVCTRDSARVPQAAVWLFQKGIRIQDAFLTRWAIDIGLVLIACLWSGVGVTIGSLVHDSLSIPWVLLQTTGTMIVSVVAASMLFGFGAAGSERGNDLLALLLFVSLLESLGTFFLSPTGRGIVHAFLLPVVDAAGLPRRLHENPLSAVHAAFHVTAWCTAWIAFGVWRLAAWRPVPGLR
;
A
#
# COMPACT_ATOMS: atom_id res chain seq x y z
N MET A 1 -25.96 2.09 -7.88
CA MET A 1 -25.31 1.23 -6.87
C MET A 1 -24.12 1.90 -6.18
N THR A 2 -23.25 2.63 -6.91
CA THR A 2 -22.01 3.23 -6.39
C THR A 2 -22.19 4.13 -5.17
N ARG A 3 -23.22 5.00 -5.14
CA ARG A 3 -23.51 5.86 -3.97
C ARG A 3 -23.87 5.06 -2.71
N VAL A 4 -24.61 3.97 -2.86
CA VAL A 4 -24.98 3.09 -1.73
C VAL A 4 -23.73 2.37 -1.22
N PHE A 5 -22.92 1.85 -2.14
CA PHE A 5 -21.67 1.17 -1.79
C PHE A 5 -20.70 2.11 -1.07
N LEU A 6 -20.57 3.36 -1.53
CA LEU A 6 -19.75 4.38 -0.89
C LEU A 6 -20.23 4.69 0.54
N ARG A 7 -21.55 4.82 0.77
CA ARG A 7 -22.10 5.02 2.12
C ARG A 7 -21.77 3.86 3.05
N TRP A 8 -21.86 2.63 2.55
CA TRP A 8 -21.46 1.44 3.30
C TRP A 8 -19.96 1.42 3.59
N GLN A 9 -19.11 1.81 2.64
CA GLN A 9 -17.66 1.92 2.87
C GLN A 9 -17.31 3.01 3.88
N LEU A 10 -17.93 4.19 3.82
CA LEU A 10 -17.76 5.25 4.83
C LEU A 10 -18.14 4.77 6.24
N ALA A 11 -19.26 4.04 6.36
CA ALA A 11 -19.67 3.45 7.62
C ALA A 11 -18.68 2.38 8.12
N ARG A 12 -18.11 1.58 7.21
CA ARG A 12 -17.04 0.63 7.53
C ARG A 12 -15.77 1.35 8.00
N TRP A 13 -15.33 2.38 7.28
CA TRP A 13 -14.13 3.15 7.61
C TRP A 13 -14.19 3.78 8.99
N THR A 14 -15.36 4.27 9.39
CA THR A 14 -15.53 4.83 10.73
C THR A 14 -15.62 3.78 11.83
N ARG A 15 -15.96 2.52 11.52
CA ARG A 15 -16.16 1.46 12.52
C ARG A 15 -14.98 0.50 12.68
N THR A 16 -14.36 0.08 11.59
CA THR A 16 -13.38 -1.02 11.60
C THR A 16 -12.01 -0.60 11.11
N HIS A 17 -11.91 -0.11 9.87
CA HIS A 17 -10.63 0.09 9.17
C HIS A 17 -10.74 1.34 8.30
N PRO A 18 -10.12 2.48 8.65
CA PRO A 18 -9.15 2.67 9.72
C PRO A 18 -9.77 2.92 11.13
N GLY A 19 -11.09 3.02 11.25
CA GLY A 19 -11.81 3.35 12.49
C GLY A 19 -11.83 4.86 12.77
N ARG A 20 -12.65 5.31 13.73
CA ARG A 20 -12.76 6.74 14.10
C ARG A 20 -11.41 7.37 14.44
N HIS A 21 -10.62 6.69 15.28
CA HIS A 21 -9.30 7.15 15.66
C HIS A 21 -8.34 7.18 14.46
N GLY A 22 -8.41 6.18 13.59
CA GLY A 22 -7.60 6.16 12.37
C GLY A 22 -7.94 7.28 11.40
N VAL A 23 -9.22 7.65 11.25
CA VAL A 23 -9.64 8.82 10.46
C VAL A 23 -9.09 10.11 11.04
N ILE A 24 -9.14 10.27 12.38
CA ILE A 24 -8.55 11.43 13.06
C ILE A 24 -7.04 11.48 12.83
N LEU A 25 -6.34 10.35 12.97
CA LEU A 25 -4.91 10.26 12.71
C LEU A 25 -4.57 10.63 11.26
N ILE A 26 -5.35 10.17 10.27
CA ILE A 26 -5.20 10.56 8.87
C ILE A 26 -5.32 12.08 8.71
N ALA A 27 -6.32 12.70 9.35
CA ALA A 27 -6.49 14.15 9.29
C ALA A 27 -5.28 14.90 9.88
N LEU A 28 -4.69 14.36 10.95
CA LEU A 28 -3.53 14.94 11.65
C LEU A 28 -2.18 14.59 11.04
N LEU A 29 -2.11 13.73 10.01
CA LEU A 29 -0.86 13.30 9.36
C LEU A 29 0.10 14.45 9.02
N PRO A 30 -0.33 15.62 8.51
CA PRO A 30 0.58 16.69 8.16
C PRO A 30 1.41 17.20 9.33
N LEU A 31 0.89 17.11 10.56
CA LEU A 31 1.58 17.59 11.76
C LEU A 31 2.83 16.78 12.08
N VAL A 32 2.92 15.53 11.62
CA VAL A 32 4.11 14.67 11.81
C VAL A 32 5.35 15.32 11.18
N PHE A 33 5.18 16.07 10.09
CA PHE A 33 6.29 16.70 9.37
C PHE A 33 6.75 18.02 9.98
N LEU A 34 6.11 18.49 11.05
CA LEU A 34 6.59 19.63 11.86
C LEU A 34 7.64 19.19 12.90
N VAL A 35 7.86 17.87 13.06
CA VAL A 35 8.85 17.34 13.98
C VAL A 35 10.26 17.65 13.45
N PRO A 36 11.17 18.17 14.30
CA PRO A 36 12.55 18.43 13.92
C PRO A 36 13.35 17.12 13.89
N PHE A 37 13.20 16.35 12.80
CA PHE A 37 13.89 15.07 12.63
C PHE A 37 15.42 15.18 12.66
N ASP A 38 15.96 16.30 12.21
CA ASP A 38 17.37 16.69 12.27
C ASP A 38 17.92 16.79 13.70
N ARG A 39 17.06 17.01 14.69
CA ARG A 39 17.45 17.05 16.11
C ARG A 39 17.38 15.69 16.80
N THR A 40 16.91 14.66 16.09
CA THR A 40 16.90 13.29 16.60
C THR A 40 18.22 12.60 16.27
N PRO A 41 18.76 11.75 17.15
CA PRO A 41 20.02 11.04 16.89
C PRO A 41 19.93 10.01 15.74
N MET A 42 18.75 9.83 15.14
CA MET A 42 18.49 8.83 14.11
C MET A 42 18.72 9.36 12.68
N PHE A 43 18.70 10.68 12.47
CA PHE A 43 18.75 11.26 11.12
C PHE A 43 19.71 12.44 11.06
N ASP A 44 20.58 12.43 10.05
CA ASP A 44 21.55 13.51 9.81
C ASP A 44 20.91 14.78 9.22
N ASP A 45 19.74 14.65 8.59
CA ASP A 45 19.02 15.73 7.91
C ASP A 45 17.51 15.48 8.02
N TRP A 46 16.75 16.56 8.15
CA TRP A 46 15.30 16.56 8.23
C TRP A 46 14.66 15.83 7.05
N ARG A 47 15.16 16.03 5.82
CA ARG A 47 14.61 15.39 4.61
C ARG A 47 14.67 13.86 4.69
N ARG A 48 15.73 13.30 5.28
CA ARG A 48 15.86 11.83 5.44
C ARG A 48 14.83 11.31 6.43
N GLY A 49 14.66 12.00 7.57
CA GLY A 49 13.65 11.67 8.56
C GLY A 49 12.22 11.78 8.02
N ALA A 50 11.91 12.87 7.30
CA ALA A 50 10.62 13.07 6.66
C ALA A 50 10.31 12.00 5.60
N ALA A 51 11.29 11.63 4.77
CA ALA A 51 11.13 10.57 3.78
C ALA A 51 10.85 9.20 4.44
N ALA A 52 11.59 8.87 5.51
CA ALA A 52 11.38 7.64 6.27
C ALA A 52 10.00 7.61 6.94
N ALA A 53 9.60 8.71 7.60
CA ALA A 53 8.30 8.85 8.22
C ALA A 53 7.17 8.68 7.20
N ALA A 54 7.27 9.34 6.04
CA ALA A 54 6.25 9.25 5.02
C ALA A 54 6.15 7.86 4.39
N PHE A 55 7.28 7.16 4.22
CA PHE A 55 7.29 5.77 3.78
C PHE A 55 6.58 4.85 4.79
N ILE A 56 6.88 4.99 6.08
CA ILE A 56 6.22 4.22 7.15
C ILE A 56 4.73 4.54 7.20
N ILE A 57 4.36 5.81 7.10
CA ILE A 57 2.96 6.25 7.05
C ILE A 57 2.23 5.59 5.89
N ALA A 58 2.77 5.65 4.68
CA ALA A 58 2.17 5.05 3.49
C ALA A 58 1.96 3.54 3.64
N PHE A 59 2.96 2.86 4.20
CA PHE A 59 2.89 1.43 4.47
C PHE A 59 1.81 1.08 5.52
N VAL A 60 1.81 1.77 6.66
CA VAL A 60 0.83 1.56 7.74
C VAL A 60 -0.58 1.87 7.26
N LEU A 61 -0.77 2.98 6.54
CA LEU A 61 -2.07 3.34 5.95
C LEU A 61 -2.56 2.25 4.99
N THR A 62 -1.66 1.75 4.14
CA THR A 62 -2.01 0.68 3.20
C THR A 62 -2.41 -0.59 3.95
N ALA A 63 -1.63 -1.00 4.95
CA ALA A 63 -1.94 -2.16 5.79
C ALA A 63 -3.31 -2.00 6.46
N VAL A 64 -3.56 -0.87 7.12
CA VAL A 64 -4.79 -0.65 7.89
C VAL A 64 -6.02 -0.56 6.99
N CYS A 65 -5.93 0.17 5.89
CA CYS A 65 -7.09 0.44 5.04
C CYS A 65 -7.40 -0.72 4.08
N THR A 66 -6.39 -1.41 3.57
CA THR A 66 -6.56 -2.37 2.46
C THR A 66 -6.47 -3.85 2.86
N ARG A 67 -6.06 -4.18 4.09
CA ARG A 67 -5.89 -5.57 4.58
C ARG A 67 -7.05 -6.50 4.24
N ASP A 68 -8.28 -6.05 4.49
CA ASP A 68 -9.48 -6.89 4.34
C ASP A 68 -10.29 -6.57 3.08
N SER A 69 -9.75 -5.77 2.16
CA SER A 69 -10.50 -5.29 0.99
C SER A 69 -11.02 -6.40 0.09
N ALA A 70 -10.29 -7.52 0.02
CA ALA A 70 -10.63 -8.70 -0.78
C ALA A 70 -11.11 -9.90 0.04
N ARG A 71 -11.13 -9.80 1.36
CA ARG A 71 -11.51 -10.90 2.24
C ARG A 71 -13.03 -11.04 2.25
N VAL A 72 -13.54 -12.15 1.74
CA VAL A 72 -14.98 -12.43 1.66
C VAL A 72 -15.45 -13.06 2.99
N PRO A 73 -16.21 -12.33 3.84
CA PRO A 73 -16.82 -12.94 5.02
C PRO A 73 -17.96 -13.88 4.60
N GLN A 74 -18.28 -14.88 5.42
CA GLN A 74 -19.44 -15.75 5.17
C GLN A 74 -20.75 -14.95 5.07
N ALA A 75 -20.85 -13.84 5.79
CA ALA A 75 -21.99 -12.92 5.69
C ALA A 75 -22.18 -12.37 4.26
N ALA A 76 -21.16 -12.38 3.38
CA ALA A 76 -21.28 -11.92 2.00
C ALA A 76 -22.16 -12.80 1.09
N VAL A 77 -22.69 -13.92 1.60
CA VAL A 77 -23.72 -14.74 0.91
C VAL A 77 -24.90 -13.88 0.42
N TRP A 78 -25.26 -12.82 1.15
CA TRP A 78 -26.36 -11.93 0.73
C TRP A 78 -26.08 -11.23 -0.61
N LEU A 79 -24.81 -10.92 -0.93
CA LEU A 79 -24.43 -10.32 -2.21
C LEU A 79 -24.71 -11.30 -3.36
N PHE A 80 -24.40 -12.57 -3.13
CA PHE A 80 -24.69 -13.66 -4.06
C PHE A 80 -26.21 -13.82 -4.28
N GLN A 81 -27.00 -13.77 -3.20
CA GLN A 81 -28.47 -13.82 -3.28
C GLN A 81 -29.08 -12.66 -4.07
N LYS A 82 -28.40 -11.50 -4.10
CA LYS A 82 -28.80 -10.33 -4.90
C LYS A 82 -28.27 -10.37 -6.34
N GLY A 83 -27.63 -11.46 -6.76
CA GLY A 83 -27.05 -11.62 -8.10
C GLY A 83 -25.81 -10.76 -8.34
N ILE A 84 -25.19 -10.22 -7.28
CA ILE A 84 -23.98 -9.41 -7.40
C ILE A 84 -22.77 -10.34 -7.48
N ARG A 85 -21.95 -10.18 -8.52
CA ARG A 85 -20.69 -10.91 -8.67
C ARG A 85 -19.73 -10.52 -7.56
N ILE A 86 -19.21 -11.51 -6.84
CA ILE A 86 -18.31 -11.31 -5.69
C ILE A 86 -17.04 -10.59 -6.15
N GLN A 87 -16.43 -10.98 -7.27
CA GLN A 87 -15.23 -10.31 -7.76
C GLN A 87 -15.45 -8.81 -8.00
N ASP A 88 -16.59 -8.41 -8.57
CA ASP A 88 -16.88 -7.01 -8.88
C ASP A 88 -17.09 -6.20 -7.59
N ALA A 89 -17.80 -6.76 -6.60
CA ALA A 89 -18.03 -6.10 -5.33
C ALA A 89 -16.73 -5.86 -4.54
N PHE A 90 -15.87 -6.87 -4.46
CA PHE A 90 -14.62 -6.78 -3.70
C PHE A 90 -13.53 -6.00 -4.45
N LEU A 91 -13.51 -6.05 -5.79
CA LEU A 91 -12.65 -5.16 -6.58
C LEU A 91 -13.08 -3.69 -6.43
N THR A 92 -14.39 -3.41 -6.43
CA THR A 92 -14.92 -2.05 -6.15
C THR A 92 -14.51 -1.59 -4.75
N ARG A 93 -14.63 -2.46 -3.74
CA ARG A 93 -14.20 -2.16 -2.37
C ARG A 93 -12.72 -1.84 -2.31
N TRP A 94 -11.88 -2.67 -2.93
CA TRP A 94 -10.45 -2.44 -3.00
C TRP A 94 -10.11 -1.11 -3.68
N ALA A 95 -10.75 -0.79 -4.82
CA ALA A 95 -10.55 0.47 -5.52
C ALA A 95 -10.90 1.70 -4.65
N ILE A 96 -11.96 1.60 -3.84
CA ILE A 96 -12.34 2.65 -2.89
C ILE A 96 -11.34 2.75 -1.73
N ASP A 97 -10.91 1.62 -1.17
CA ASP A 97 -9.93 1.57 -0.07
C ASP A 97 -8.55 2.12 -0.48
N ILE A 98 -8.03 1.72 -1.66
CA ILE A 98 -6.77 2.28 -2.18
C ILE A 98 -6.92 3.75 -2.54
N GLY A 99 -8.09 4.17 -3.06
CA GLY A 99 -8.37 5.58 -3.31
C GLY A 99 -8.23 6.44 -2.05
N LEU A 100 -8.73 5.97 -0.90
CA LEU A 100 -8.54 6.64 0.38
C LEU A 100 -7.06 6.73 0.77
N VAL A 101 -6.30 5.64 0.61
CA VAL A 101 -4.86 5.61 0.90
C VAL A 101 -4.09 6.59 0.02
N LEU A 102 -4.41 6.66 -1.27
CA LEU A 102 -3.77 7.59 -2.20
C LEU A 102 -4.07 9.05 -1.85
N ILE A 103 -5.31 9.37 -1.46
CA ILE A 103 -5.67 10.70 -0.95
C ILE A 103 -4.89 11.02 0.34
N ALA A 104 -4.74 10.05 1.25
CA ALA A 104 -3.96 10.24 2.47
C ALA A 104 -2.45 10.42 2.18
N CYS A 105 -1.91 9.75 1.16
CA CYS A 105 -0.53 9.98 0.70
C CYS A 105 -0.36 11.40 0.13
N LEU A 106 -1.31 11.88 -0.69
CA LEU A 106 -1.32 13.26 -1.17
C LEU A 106 -1.42 14.26 0.01
N TRP A 107 -2.25 13.97 0.99
CA TRP A 107 -2.37 14.77 2.22
C TRP A 107 -1.06 14.80 3.02
N SER A 108 -0.35 13.67 3.09
CA SER A 108 1.00 13.64 3.67
C SER A 108 1.99 14.50 2.89
N GLY A 109 1.87 14.57 1.56
CA GLY A 109 2.67 15.46 0.71
C GLY A 109 2.45 16.95 1.01
N VAL A 110 1.24 17.34 1.40
CA VAL A 110 0.96 18.70 1.92
C VAL A 110 1.75 18.93 3.21
N GLY A 111 1.74 17.97 4.14
CA GLY A 111 2.54 18.02 5.36
C GLY A 111 4.04 18.14 5.10
N VAL A 112 4.57 17.33 4.18
CA VAL A 112 5.97 17.39 3.75
C VAL A 112 6.31 18.76 3.17
N THR A 113 5.40 19.36 2.39
CA THR A 113 5.57 20.72 1.85
C THR A 113 5.66 21.75 2.97
N ILE A 114 4.74 21.70 3.93
CA ILE A 114 4.72 22.61 5.09
C ILE A 114 5.98 22.44 5.93
N GLY A 115 6.35 21.20 6.28
CA GLY A 115 7.57 20.92 7.03
C GLY A 115 8.81 21.40 6.31
N SER A 116 8.88 21.23 4.99
CA SER A 116 10.01 21.73 4.19
C SER A 116 10.11 23.25 4.18
N LEU A 117 8.99 23.97 4.28
CA LEU A 117 8.97 25.43 4.45
C LEU A 117 9.45 25.84 5.83
N VAL A 118 9.05 25.12 6.88
CA VAL A 118 9.44 25.41 8.27
C VAL A 118 10.93 25.16 8.51
N HIS A 119 11.51 24.16 7.84
CA HIS A 119 12.91 23.77 7.99
C HIS A 119 13.82 24.33 6.88
N ASP A 120 13.36 25.34 6.14
CA ASP A 120 14.10 26.00 5.04
C ASP A 120 14.72 25.02 4.01
N SER A 121 14.05 23.89 3.80
CA SER A 121 14.53 22.78 2.99
C SER A 121 13.62 22.49 1.79
N LEU A 122 12.82 23.46 1.33
CA LEU A 122 11.87 23.26 0.24
C LEU A 122 12.57 22.95 -1.09
N SER A 123 12.18 21.83 -1.71
CA SER A 123 12.55 21.46 -3.06
C SER A 123 11.35 20.79 -3.72
N ILE A 124 10.74 21.47 -4.71
CA ILE A 124 9.57 20.96 -5.42
C ILE A 124 9.85 19.57 -6.04
N PRO A 125 11.00 19.35 -6.73
CA PRO A 125 11.34 18.03 -7.25
C PRO A 125 11.35 16.95 -6.17
N TRP A 126 11.91 17.24 -4.99
CA TRP A 126 12.00 16.29 -3.89
C TRP A 126 10.62 15.97 -3.28
N VAL A 127 9.76 16.97 -3.08
CA VAL A 127 8.39 16.77 -2.57
C VAL A 127 7.58 15.88 -3.53
N LEU A 128 7.67 16.15 -4.83
CA LEU A 128 7.01 15.35 -5.86
C LEU A 128 7.56 13.92 -5.88
N LEU A 129 8.88 13.76 -5.79
CA LEU A 129 9.56 12.47 -5.73
C LEU A 129 9.03 11.61 -4.57
N GLN A 130 9.00 12.21 -3.38
CA GLN A 130 8.61 11.57 -2.14
C GLN A 130 7.12 11.21 -2.18
N THR A 131 6.25 12.15 -2.58
CA THR A 131 4.80 11.92 -2.64
C THR A 131 4.48 10.82 -3.66
N THR A 132 5.09 10.88 -4.85
CA THR A 132 4.90 9.86 -5.89
C THR A 132 5.43 8.50 -5.43
N GLY A 133 6.61 8.44 -4.81
CA GLY A 133 7.18 7.20 -4.28
C GLY A 133 6.28 6.54 -3.25
N THR A 134 5.74 7.30 -2.29
CA THR A 134 4.80 6.76 -1.28
C THR A 134 3.50 6.23 -1.88
N MET A 135 2.97 6.90 -2.90
CA MET A 135 1.79 6.43 -3.64
C MET A 135 2.07 5.12 -4.37
N ILE A 136 3.21 5.00 -5.08
CA ILE A 136 3.57 3.78 -5.80
C ILE A 136 3.74 2.60 -4.82
N VAL A 137 4.45 2.81 -3.71
CA VAL A 137 4.62 1.79 -2.67
C VAL A 137 3.26 1.32 -2.13
N SER A 138 2.33 2.25 -1.91
CA SER A 138 0.97 1.93 -1.46
C SER A 138 0.20 1.09 -2.47
N VAL A 139 0.33 1.38 -3.77
CA VAL A 139 -0.30 0.58 -4.84
C VAL A 139 0.26 -0.85 -4.88
N VAL A 140 1.58 -0.99 -4.78
CA VAL A 140 2.25 -2.30 -4.76
C VAL A 140 1.78 -3.12 -3.56
N ALA A 141 1.84 -2.53 -2.36
CA ALA A 141 1.40 -3.16 -1.13
C ALA A 141 -0.09 -3.54 -1.16
N ALA A 142 -0.96 -2.63 -1.61
CA ALA A 142 -2.40 -2.87 -1.67
C ALA A 142 -2.78 -3.96 -2.70
N SER A 143 -2.08 -4.03 -3.83
CA SER A 143 -2.31 -5.05 -4.85
C SER A 143 -1.98 -6.44 -4.30
N MET A 144 -0.88 -6.56 -3.55
CA MET A 144 -0.52 -7.81 -2.90
C MET A 144 -1.51 -8.20 -1.79
N LEU A 145 -1.89 -7.25 -0.93
CA LEU A 145 -2.90 -7.50 0.11
C LEU A 145 -4.23 -7.94 -0.47
N PHE A 146 -4.61 -7.41 -1.65
CA PHE A 146 -5.80 -7.86 -2.36
C PHE A 146 -5.73 -9.36 -2.69
N GLY A 147 -4.64 -9.82 -3.30
CA GLY A 147 -4.51 -11.24 -3.63
C GLY A 147 -4.47 -12.14 -2.39
N PHE A 148 -3.78 -11.73 -1.33
CA PHE A 148 -3.78 -12.49 -0.07
C PHE A 148 -5.15 -12.51 0.62
N GLY A 149 -5.85 -11.39 0.65
CA GLY A 149 -7.21 -11.31 1.19
C GLY A 149 -8.18 -12.20 0.41
N ALA A 150 -8.07 -12.23 -0.92
CA ALA A 150 -8.85 -13.11 -1.79
C ALA A 150 -8.52 -14.59 -1.60
N ALA A 151 -7.27 -14.92 -1.24
CA ALA A 151 -6.88 -16.27 -0.87
C ALA A 151 -7.44 -16.73 0.49
N GLY A 152 -7.96 -15.80 1.30
CA GLY A 152 -8.52 -16.07 2.63
C GLY A 152 -7.52 -15.86 3.77
N SER A 153 -6.38 -15.20 3.52
CA SER A 153 -5.38 -14.95 4.57
C SER A 153 -5.90 -13.96 5.61
N GLU A 154 -5.79 -14.31 6.88
CA GLU A 154 -6.06 -13.40 8.01
C GLU A 154 -4.82 -12.59 8.43
N ARG A 155 -3.64 -13.04 7.99
CA ARG A 155 -2.32 -12.50 8.35
C ARG A 155 -1.78 -11.53 7.30
N GLY A 156 -2.65 -10.82 6.59
CA GLY A 156 -2.26 -9.86 5.55
C GLY A 156 -1.23 -8.84 6.05
N ASN A 157 -1.39 -8.35 7.28
CA ASN A 157 -0.42 -7.42 7.90
C ASN A 157 0.93 -8.07 8.19
N ASP A 158 0.96 -9.33 8.63
CA ASP A 158 2.21 -10.05 8.89
C ASP A 158 2.94 -10.33 7.59
N LEU A 159 2.21 -10.65 6.51
CA LEU A 159 2.76 -10.86 5.17
C LEU A 159 3.31 -9.55 4.57
N LEU A 160 2.61 -8.44 4.81
CA LEU A 160 3.08 -7.12 4.43
C LEU A 160 4.37 -6.78 5.20
N ALA A 161 4.37 -6.94 6.53
CA ALA A 161 5.53 -6.72 7.37
C ALA A 161 6.71 -7.60 6.95
N LEU A 162 6.46 -8.87 6.63
CA LEU A 162 7.47 -9.79 6.12
C LEU A 162 8.03 -9.31 4.79
N LEU A 163 7.23 -8.71 3.91
CA LEU A 163 7.73 -8.14 2.66
C LEU A 163 8.63 -6.91 2.91
N LEU A 164 8.29 -6.08 3.90
CA LEU A 164 9.13 -4.96 4.33
C LEU A 164 10.44 -5.46 4.97
N PHE A 165 10.38 -6.43 5.88
CA PHE A 165 11.54 -7.05 6.50
C PHE A 165 12.43 -7.78 5.49
N VAL A 166 11.85 -8.52 4.54
CA VAL A 166 12.60 -9.21 3.47
C VAL A 166 13.25 -8.19 2.53
N SER A 167 12.64 -7.02 2.31
CA SER A 167 13.28 -5.94 1.54
C SER A 167 14.47 -5.31 2.26
N LEU A 168 14.41 -5.20 3.59
CA LEU A 168 15.52 -4.71 4.42
C LEU A 168 16.62 -5.77 4.62
N LEU A 169 16.25 -7.04 4.61
CA LEU A 169 17.13 -8.19 4.81
C LEU A 169 17.61 -8.82 3.49
N GLU A 170 17.27 -8.26 2.33
CA GLU A 170 17.65 -8.82 1.02
C GLU A 170 19.16 -9.09 0.93
N SER A 171 19.96 -8.13 1.40
CA SER A 171 21.42 -8.21 1.45
C SER A 171 21.95 -9.34 2.34
N LEU A 172 21.20 -9.74 3.36
CA LEU A 172 21.53 -10.85 4.28
C LEU A 172 20.92 -12.18 3.84
N GLY A 173 19.69 -12.18 3.32
CA GLY A 173 18.95 -13.37 2.89
C GLY A 173 19.53 -13.99 1.62
N THR A 174 20.03 -13.16 0.70
CA THR A 174 20.69 -13.64 -0.54
C THR A 174 22.00 -14.40 -0.28
N PHE A 175 22.61 -14.26 0.91
CA PHE A 175 23.81 -15.00 1.29
C PHE A 175 23.53 -16.48 1.62
N PHE A 176 22.36 -16.79 2.16
CA PHE A 176 22.02 -18.13 2.67
C PHE A 176 21.02 -18.89 1.79
N LEU A 177 20.42 -18.23 0.79
CA LEU A 177 19.43 -18.83 -0.09
C LEU A 177 20.06 -19.53 -1.28
N SER A 178 19.48 -20.67 -1.67
CA SER A 178 19.78 -21.35 -2.93
C SER A 178 19.52 -20.42 -4.13
N PRO A 179 20.10 -20.67 -5.32
CA PRO A 179 19.86 -19.85 -6.52
C PRO A 179 18.37 -19.67 -6.84
N THR A 180 17.57 -20.72 -6.67
CA THR A 180 16.11 -20.69 -6.86
C THR A 180 15.41 -19.87 -5.78
N GLY A 181 15.82 -20.00 -4.50
CA GLY A 181 15.30 -19.21 -3.40
C GLY A 181 15.62 -17.71 -3.55
N ARG A 182 16.82 -17.39 -4.01
CA ARG A 182 17.20 -16.02 -4.40
C ARG A 182 16.33 -15.49 -5.51
N GLY A 183 16.09 -16.26 -6.57
CA GLY A 183 15.22 -15.85 -7.69
C GLY A 183 13.80 -15.53 -7.25
N ILE A 184 13.23 -16.30 -6.32
CA ILE A 184 11.88 -16.06 -5.75
C ILE A 184 11.87 -14.79 -4.90
N VAL A 185 12.85 -14.62 -4.01
CA VAL A 185 12.97 -13.42 -3.17
C VAL A 185 13.17 -12.18 -4.02
N HIS A 186 14.04 -12.24 -5.02
CA HIS A 186 14.28 -11.14 -5.95
C HIS A 186 13.02 -10.81 -6.76
N ALA A 187 12.26 -11.81 -7.22
CA ALA A 187 10.99 -11.57 -7.92
C ALA A 187 9.94 -10.86 -7.05
N PHE A 188 9.92 -11.12 -5.74
CA PHE A 188 9.01 -10.46 -4.80
C PHE A 188 9.48 -9.07 -4.36
N LEU A 189 10.79 -8.83 -4.33
CA LEU A 189 11.39 -7.58 -3.84
C LEU A 189 11.70 -6.56 -4.92
N LEU A 190 12.05 -7.00 -6.13
CA LEU A 190 12.37 -6.13 -7.26
C LEU A 190 11.33 -5.02 -7.45
N PRO A 191 10.01 -5.30 -7.42
CA PRO A 191 9.00 -4.26 -7.66
C PRO A 191 9.00 -3.17 -6.59
N VAL A 192 9.39 -3.49 -5.34
CA VAL A 192 9.49 -2.50 -4.24
C VAL A 192 10.75 -1.68 -4.39
N VAL A 193 11.88 -2.31 -4.71
CA VAL A 193 13.17 -1.65 -4.96
C VAL A 193 13.09 -0.76 -6.21
N ASP A 194 12.46 -1.26 -7.28
CA ASP A 194 12.23 -0.55 -8.53
C ASP A 194 11.23 0.59 -8.35
N ALA A 195 10.16 0.41 -7.56
CA ALA A 195 9.22 1.48 -7.21
C ALA A 195 9.90 2.62 -6.43
N ALA A 196 10.77 2.28 -5.47
CA ALA A 196 11.53 3.26 -4.70
C ALA A 196 12.59 3.99 -5.56
N GLY A 197 13.17 3.30 -6.56
CA GLY A 197 14.18 3.85 -7.47
C GLY A 197 13.63 4.55 -8.71
N LEU A 198 12.37 4.31 -9.09
CA LEU A 198 11.71 4.85 -10.28
C LEU A 198 11.85 6.38 -10.42
N PRO A 199 11.64 7.15 -9.33
CA PRO A 199 11.75 8.59 -9.41
C PRO A 199 13.18 9.09 -9.72
N ARG A 200 14.20 8.37 -9.24
CA ARG A 200 15.62 8.65 -9.54
C ARG A 200 16.00 8.22 -10.96
N ARG A 201 15.56 7.02 -11.37
CA ARG A 201 15.81 6.46 -12.70
C ARG A 201 15.18 7.28 -13.82
N LEU A 202 14.02 7.92 -13.58
CA LEU A 202 13.39 8.86 -14.51
C LEU A 202 14.31 10.03 -14.88
N HIS A 203 15.21 10.42 -13.99
CA HIS A 203 16.14 11.52 -14.20
C HIS A 203 17.48 11.06 -14.82
N GLU A 204 17.96 9.88 -14.44
CA GLU A 204 19.29 9.38 -14.84
C GLU A 204 19.27 8.54 -16.14
N ASN A 205 18.25 7.69 -16.33
CA ASN A 205 18.14 6.82 -17.51
C ASN A 205 16.67 6.42 -17.79
N PRO A 206 16.01 7.07 -18.77
CA PRO A 206 14.58 6.87 -19.02
C PRO A 206 14.22 5.44 -19.47
N LEU A 207 15.12 4.71 -20.14
CA LEU A 207 14.88 3.30 -20.48
C LEU A 207 14.81 2.42 -19.23
N SER A 208 15.65 2.67 -18.24
CA SER A 208 15.62 1.94 -16.96
C SER A 208 14.36 2.24 -16.14
N ALA A 209 13.82 3.45 -16.28
CA ALA A 209 12.57 3.85 -15.63
C ALA A 209 11.34 3.18 -16.27
N VAL A 210 11.32 3.05 -17.61
CA VAL A 210 10.26 2.33 -18.33
C VAL A 210 10.25 0.85 -17.93
N HIS A 211 11.42 0.22 -17.81
CA HIS A 211 11.52 -1.16 -17.34
C HIS A 211 10.98 -1.29 -15.90
N ALA A 212 11.39 -0.41 -14.99
CA ALA A 212 10.88 -0.39 -13.61
C ALA A 212 9.35 -0.22 -13.57
N ALA A 213 8.80 0.71 -14.36
CA ALA A 213 7.36 0.94 -14.44
C ALA A 213 6.60 -0.28 -15.00
N PHE A 214 7.16 -0.95 -16.01
CA PHE A 214 6.59 -2.18 -16.56
C PHE A 214 6.58 -3.29 -15.50
N HIS A 215 7.68 -3.49 -14.79
CA HIS A 215 7.77 -4.49 -13.72
C HIS A 215 6.75 -4.24 -12.61
N VAL A 216 6.65 -3.00 -12.11
CA VAL A 216 5.66 -2.62 -11.09
C VAL A 216 4.23 -2.87 -11.59
N THR A 217 3.93 -2.47 -12.83
CA THR A 217 2.60 -2.64 -13.43
C THR A 217 2.25 -4.11 -13.61
N ALA A 218 3.17 -4.91 -14.15
CA ALA A 218 3.00 -6.35 -14.33
C ALA A 218 2.78 -7.06 -13.00
N TRP A 219 3.56 -6.70 -11.97
CA TRP A 219 3.43 -7.24 -10.62
C TRP A 219 2.06 -6.95 -10.02
N CYS A 220 1.62 -5.68 -10.05
CA CYS A 220 0.31 -5.30 -9.51
C CYS A 220 -0.82 -6.00 -10.27
N THR A 221 -0.71 -6.07 -11.60
CA THR A 221 -1.68 -6.75 -12.46
C THR A 221 -1.78 -8.24 -12.14
N ALA A 222 -0.65 -8.92 -11.95
CA ALA A 222 -0.62 -10.34 -11.61
C ALA A 222 -1.34 -10.61 -10.27
N TRP A 223 -1.08 -9.79 -9.25
CA TRP A 223 -1.72 -9.93 -7.94
C TRP A 223 -3.23 -9.64 -7.97
N ILE A 224 -3.64 -8.61 -8.69
CA ILE A 224 -5.06 -8.28 -8.87
C ILE A 224 -5.76 -9.40 -9.65
N ALA A 225 -5.17 -9.87 -10.75
CA ALA A 225 -5.70 -10.96 -11.56
C ALA A 225 -5.84 -12.26 -10.75
N PHE A 226 -4.82 -12.60 -9.95
CA PHE A 226 -4.88 -13.73 -9.02
C PHE A 226 -6.03 -13.58 -8.02
N GLY A 227 -6.18 -12.40 -7.41
CA GLY A 227 -7.27 -12.13 -6.47
C GLY A 227 -8.65 -12.25 -7.12
N VAL A 228 -8.83 -11.68 -8.32
CA VAL A 228 -10.08 -11.78 -9.08
C VAL A 228 -10.40 -13.23 -9.43
N TRP A 229 -9.41 -14.00 -9.88
CA TRP A 229 -9.57 -15.43 -10.17
C TRP A 229 -10.02 -16.22 -8.93
N ARG A 230 -9.37 -15.98 -7.78
CA ARG A 230 -9.76 -16.60 -6.50
C ARG A 230 -11.17 -16.23 -6.06
N LEU A 231 -11.56 -14.96 -6.22
CA LEU A 231 -12.91 -14.48 -5.88
C LEU A 231 -13.99 -15.05 -6.81
N ALA A 232 -13.69 -15.22 -8.10
CA ALA A 232 -14.62 -15.85 -9.06
C ALA A 232 -14.85 -17.34 -8.73
N ALA A 233 -13.82 -18.01 -8.22
CA ALA A 233 -13.89 -19.39 -7.74
C ALA A 233 -14.49 -19.53 -6.34
N TRP A 234 -14.70 -18.44 -5.61
CA TRP A 234 -15.24 -18.49 -4.25
C TRP A 234 -16.66 -19.09 -4.24
N ARG A 235 -16.94 -19.90 -3.22
CA ARG A 235 -18.24 -20.52 -2.97
C ARG A 235 -18.55 -20.42 -1.48
N PRO A 236 -19.81 -20.16 -1.10
CA PRO A 236 -20.20 -20.22 0.30
C PRO A 236 -20.08 -21.66 0.80
N VAL A 237 -19.47 -21.85 1.97
CA VAL A 237 -19.34 -23.18 2.59
C VAL A 237 -20.56 -23.39 3.50
N PRO A 238 -21.44 -24.37 3.22
CA PRO A 238 -22.57 -24.64 4.08
C PRO A 238 -22.10 -25.13 5.45
N GLY A 239 -22.58 -24.52 6.54
CA GLY A 239 -22.47 -25.09 7.90
C GLY A 239 -21.38 -24.53 8.81
N LEU A 240 -20.52 -23.62 8.36
CA LEU A 240 -19.60 -22.87 9.24
C LEU A 240 -20.31 -21.60 9.73
N ARG A 241 -20.72 -21.59 11.00
CA ARG A 241 -21.25 -20.41 11.70
C ARG A 241 -20.11 -19.59 12.30
#